data_AF-A0A9N9ALU6-F1
#
_entry.id   AF-A0A9N9ALU6-F1
#
_cell.length_a   1.000
_cell.length_b   1.000
_cell.length_c   1.000
_cell.angle_alpha   90.00
_cell.angle_beta   90.00
_cell.angle_gamma   90.00
#
_symmetry.space_group_name_H-M   'P 1'
#
loop_
_entity.id
_entity.type
_entity.pdbx_description
1 polymer ?
#
loop_
_entity_poly.entity_id
_entity_poly.type
_entity_poly.pdbx_seq_one_letter_code
_entity_poly.pdbx_strand_id
1 'polypeptide(L)'
;MQQQTFSQTFNLSEREHGERSYPTQHENPLDDNLDRDEKYPSKSKDRSKGKSKKKSHKRYHPFHRSHKSKKHHHDQESYENSKHSSEEFEKCTSDKVDEDHVSSSYVHAEERSWLEHLFDVMAEDDEDFSSMSYAEDSSYVATGIDDMSEEDYANYIRRGMYEKQHEQELREQRKREEKLRKRDEEKRKMMDKLKAEEEMRLKREQEKKARLRHENRALYLNRWSQFDVKGESPIEFADIPWPVDDIIHLTRKNIEEFLLSGIESDSEIKSTLRREQIRFHPDRWHRFDKRIPTDKQRKKIMNTVTEISRMVNVLIEERT
;
A
#
# COMPACT_ATOMS: atom_id res chain seq x y z
N MET A 1 -14.17 -14.99 -72.58
CA MET A 1 -14.29 -13.66 -71.94
C MET A 1 -13.20 -13.56 -70.90
N GLN A 2 -12.24 -12.65 -71.12
CA GLN A 2 -11.01 -12.50 -70.36
C GLN A 2 -11.30 -11.88 -68.99
N GLN A 3 -10.72 -12.46 -67.93
CA GLN A 3 -10.70 -11.88 -66.59
C GLN A 3 -9.41 -11.07 -66.45
N GLN A 4 -9.53 -9.76 -66.20
CA GLN A 4 -8.39 -8.90 -65.86
C GLN A 4 -8.31 -8.77 -64.33
N THR A 5 -7.21 -9.25 -63.78
CA THR A 5 -6.78 -9.05 -62.39
C THR A 5 -5.98 -7.75 -62.29
N PHE A 6 -6.40 -6.81 -61.45
CA PHE A 6 -5.61 -5.63 -61.08
C PHE A 6 -5.17 -5.76 -59.62
N SER A 7 -3.91 -6.10 -59.41
CA SER A 7 -3.24 -6.08 -58.11
C SER A 7 -2.45 -4.78 -58.02
N GLN A 8 -2.91 -3.82 -57.21
CA GLN A 8 -2.26 -2.53 -57.02
C GLN A 8 -1.42 -2.58 -55.74
N THR A 9 -0.10 -2.57 -55.89
CA THR A 9 0.88 -2.48 -54.82
C THR A 9 0.96 -1.05 -54.31
N PHE A 10 0.72 -0.83 -53.02
CA PHE A 10 0.96 0.45 -52.35
C PHE A 10 2.34 0.40 -51.68
N ASN A 11 3.29 1.13 -52.27
CA ASN A 11 4.49 1.61 -51.60
C ASN A 11 4.10 2.78 -50.69
N LEU A 12 4.40 2.70 -49.40
CA LEU A 12 4.56 3.88 -48.55
C LEU A 12 5.91 3.81 -47.85
N SER A 13 6.84 4.55 -48.45
CA SER A 13 8.09 5.01 -47.88
C SER A 13 7.85 5.95 -46.69
N GLU A 14 8.63 5.72 -45.64
CA GLU A 14 9.38 6.72 -44.88
C GLU A 14 8.82 8.15 -44.84
N ARG A 15 8.37 8.54 -43.64
CA ARG A 15 8.46 9.94 -43.20
C ARG A 15 8.80 9.96 -41.72
N GLU A 16 10.11 10.04 -41.47
CA GLU A 16 10.65 10.65 -40.26
C GLU A 16 10.12 12.09 -40.15
N HIS A 17 9.78 12.53 -38.94
CA HIS A 17 10.02 13.87 -38.40
C HIS A 17 9.25 14.06 -37.09
N GLY A 18 9.96 14.50 -36.04
CA GLY A 18 9.37 15.42 -35.07
C GLY A 18 9.42 14.97 -33.61
N GLU A 19 10.61 14.81 -33.05
CA GLU A 19 10.80 14.98 -31.60
C GLU A 19 10.41 16.41 -31.21
N ARG A 20 9.24 16.56 -30.59
CA ARG A 20 8.78 17.82 -30.01
C ARG A 20 8.94 17.73 -28.50
N SER A 21 10.11 18.17 -28.04
CA SER A 21 10.39 18.40 -26.62
C SER A 21 9.49 19.50 -26.07
N TYR A 22 8.69 19.20 -25.05
CA TYR A 22 7.89 20.19 -24.32
C TYR A 22 8.63 20.61 -23.04
N PRO A 23 8.71 21.91 -22.72
CA PRO A 23 9.29 22.39 -21.47
C PRO A 23 8.34 22.08 -20.31
N THR A 24 8.87 21.39 -19.30
CA THR A 24 8.19 21.14 -18.02
C THR A 24 8.08 22.47 -17.27
N GLN A 25 6.87 23.03 -17.21
CA GLN A 25 6.57 24.13 -16.30
C GLN A 25 6.28 23.57 -14.92
N HIS A 26 7.18 23.90 -14.00
CA HIS A 26 7.06 23.65 -12.58
C HIS A 26 6.09 24.69 -12.01
N GLU A 27 4.82 24.35 -11.86
CA GLU A 27 3.88 25.19 -11.13
C GLU A 27 4.06 25.05 -9.62
N ASN A 28 4.03 26.21 -8.95
CA ASN A 28 4.08 26.39 -7.52
C ASN A 28 2.83 25.78 -6.85
N PRO A 29 2.96 25.08 -5.70
CA PRO A 29 1.84 24.89 -4.80
C PRO A 29 1.69 26.16 -3.95
N LEU A 30 0.67 26.95 -4.25
CA LEU A 30 0.05 27.87 -3.29
C LEU A 30 -1.06 27.13 -2.56
N ASP A 31 -1.05 27.36 -1.25
CA ASP A 31 -2.17 27.37 -0.32
C ASP A 31 -2.71 26.04 0.25
N ASP A 32 -2.50 25.88 1.57
CA ASP A 32 -3.45 25.17 2.43
C ASP A 32 -3.38 25.76 3.85
N ASN A 33 -3.83 27.02 3.97
CA ASN A 33 -4.19 27.65 5.24
C ASN A 33 -5.71 27.60 5.39
N LEU A 34 -6.22 26.56 6.06
CA LEU A 34 -7.59 26.55 6.57
C LEU A 34 -7.58 26.38 8.09
N ASP A 35 -7.34 27.51 8.77
CA ASP A 35 -7.78 27.74 10.14
C ASP A 35 -9.32 27.73 10.17
N ARG A 36 -9.86 26.66 10.75
CA ARG A 36 -11.30 26.43 10.89
C ARG A 36 -11.72 26.66 12.35
N ASP A 37 -11.82 27.93 12.75
CA ASP A 37 -12.46 28.34 14.00
C ASP A 37 -13.95 28.65 13.75
N GLU A 38 -14.80 27.62 13.80
CA GLU A 38 -16.26 27.80 13.88
C GLU A 38 -16.71 27.89 15.34
N LYS A 39 -17.16 29.10 15.70
CA LYS A 39 -17.69 29.46 17.01
C LYS A 39 -19.14 29.93 16.84
N TYR A 40 -20.12 29.03 17.02
CA TYR A 40 -21.50 29.45 17.35
C TYR A 40 -22.16 28.49 18.36
N PRO A 41 -22.90 29.02 19.36
CA PRO A 41 -23.50 28.24 20.43
C PRO A 41 -24.98 27.97 20.16
N SER A 42 -25.39 26.70 20.21
CA SER A 42 -26.81 26.32 20.19
C SER A 42 -27.17 25.55 21.45
N LYS A 43 -28.00 26.21 22.28
CA LYS A 43 -28.71 25.65 23.43
C LYS A 43 -29.74 24.64 22.93
N SER A 44 -29.76 23.43 23.48
CA SER A 44 -31.01 22.74 23.77
C SER A 44 -30.86 21.85 24.99
N LYS A 45 -31.74 22.12 25.95
CA LYS A 45 -32.04 21.30 27.11
C LYS A 45 -32.80 20.08 26.60
N ASP A 46 -32.40 18.87 26.95
CA ASP A 46 -33.41 17.98 27.51
C ASP A 46 -32.84 16.95 28.48
N ARG A 47 -33.64 16.72 29.52
CA ARG A 47 -33.34 15.93 30.70
C ARG A 47 -33.82 14.51 30.48
N SER A 48 -32.93 13.52 30.54
CA SER A 48 -33.33 12.19 31.02
C SER A 48 -32.19 11.53 31.79
N LYS A 49 -32.54 11.15 33.02
CA LYS A 49 -31.66 10.61 34.05
C LYS A 49 -31.42 9.12 33.77
N GLY A 50 -30.19 8.75 33.41
CA GLY A 50 -29.72 7.37 33.39
C GLY A 50 -28.46 7.24 34.26
N LYS A 51 -28.62 6.69 35.46
CA LYS A 51 -27.53 6.44 36.41
C LYS A 51 -26.71 5.23 35.96
N SER A 52 -25.43 5.37 35.62
CA SER A 52 -24.48 4.26 35.74
C SER A 52 -23.01 4.70 35.82
N LYS A 53 -22.48 4.54 37.03
CA LYS A 53 -21.11 4.10 37.39
C LYS A 53 -19.91 4.85 36.77
N LYS A 54 -19.44 5.82 37.58
CA LYS A 54 -18.12 6.43 37.57
C LYS A 54 -17.01 5.36 37.43
N LYS A 55 -16.17 5.48 36.40
CA LYS A 55 -14.81 4.92 36.38
C LYS A 55 -13.82 6.06 36.19
N SER A 56 -12.78 6.00 37.01
CA SER A 56 -11.88 7.09 37.36
C SER A 56 -10.93 7.46 36.23
N HIS A 57 -10.67 8.76 36.13
CA HIS A 57 -9.65 9.36 35.28
C HIS A 57 -8.25 8.73 35.50
N LYS A 58 -7.61 8.28 34.42
CA LYS A 58 -6.15 8.30 34.30
C LYS A 58 -5.77 9.34 33.25
N ARG A 59 -5.15 10.42 33.76
CA ARG A 59 -4.46 11.45 32.97
C ARG A 59 -3.36 10.76 32.17
N TYR A 60 -3.45 10.79 30.85
CA TYR A 60 -2.30 10.55 29.98
C TYR A 60 -1.75 11.92 29.57
N HIS A 61 -0.55 12.22 30.06
CA HIS A 61 0.24 13.36 29.63
C HIS A 61 0.69 13.14 28.17
N PRO A 62 0.51 14.12 27.25
CA PRO A 62 1.15 14.07 25.95
C PRO A 62 2.63 14.42 26.12
N PHE A 63 3.50 13.43 25.98
CA PHE A 63 4.93 13.67 25.82
C PHE A 63 5.16 14.31 24.45
N HIS A 64 5.40 15.62 24.44
CA HIS A 64 6.04 16.31 23.34
C HIS A 64 7.45 15.76 23.18
N ARG A 65 7.68 14.94 22.15
CA ARG A 65 9.01 14.47 21.77
C ARG A 65 9.47 15.22 20.52
N SER A 66 10.23 16.29 20.77
CA SER A 66 10.96 17.03 19.74
C SER A 66 11.99 16.10 19.07
N HIS A 67 11.72 15.70 17.84
CA HIS A 67 12.72 15.04 17.01
C HIS A 67 13.64 16.08 16.38
N LYS A 68 14.76 16.32 17.07
CA LYS A 68 15.90 17.11 16.61
C LYS A 68 16.57 16.35 15.46
N SER A 69 16.50 16.90 14.24
CA SER A 69 17.19 16.38 13.07
C SER A 69 18.70 16.46 13.29
N LYS A 70 19.37 15.31 13.28
CA LYS A 70 20.83 15.25 13.17
C LYS A 70 21.17 15.10 11.68
N LYS A 71 21.56 16.22 11.06
CA LYS A 71 22.30 16.23 9.80
C LYS A 71 23.66 15.57 10.05
N HIS A 72 23.91 14.45 9.42
CA HIS A 72 25.26 13.89 9.30
C HIS A 72 25.92 14.55 8.09
N HIS A 73 26.88 15.44 8.37
CA HIS A 73 27.89 15.86 7.40
C HIS A 73 28.89 14.71 7.25
N HIS A 74 29.05 14.21 6.03
CA HIS A 74 30.21 13.41 5.65
C HIS A 74 31.31 14.39 5.24
N ASP A 75 32.30 14.56 6.12
CA ASP A 75 33.53 15.26 5.78
C ASP A 75 34.45 14.30 5.00
N GLN A 76 34.92 14.82 3.88
CA GLN A 76 35.99 14.26 3.06
C GLN A 76 37.30 14.90 3.51
N GLU A 77 38.16 14.17 4.22
CA GLU A 77 39.60 14.44 4.28
C GLU A 77 40.27 13.05 4.32
N SER A 78 40.94 12.59 3.26
CA SER A 78 42.25 13.03 2.78
C SER A 78 43.31 13.03 3.88
N TYR A 79 43.86 11.85 4.16
CA TYR A 79 45.23 11.73 4.69
C TYR A 79 45.91 10.52 4.05
N GLU A 80 46.56 10.79 2.92
CA GLU A 80 47.81 10.14 2.58
C GLU A 80 48.83 10.52 3.67
N ASN A 81 49.47 9.57 4.36
CA ASN A 81 50.93 9.64 4.52
C ASN A 81 51.54 8.39 5.19
N SER A 82 52.72 8.07 4.67
CA SER A 82 53.92 7.57 5.36
C SER A 82 53.97 6.14 5.92
N LYS A 83 54.72 5.36 5.14
CA LYS A 83 55.72 4.36 5.54
C LYS A 83 56.72 4.89 6.60
N HIS A 84 57.53 3.96 7.10
CA HIS A 84 58.62 4.04 8.10
C HIS A 84 58.11 3.74 9.52
N SER A 85 58.78 2.98 10.38
CA SER A 85 60.14 2.44 10.43
C SER A 85 60.21 1.49 11.65
N SER A 86 61.13 0.52 11.60
CA SER A 86 61.88 -0.10 12.71
C SER A 86 61.10 -0.67 13.91
N GLU A 87 61.14 -1.98 14.15
CA GLU A 87 62.23 -2.60 14.94
C GLU A 87 62.62 -1.75 16.14
N GLU A 88 62.05 -2.05 17.31
CA GLU A 88 62.84 -2.04 18.53
C GLU A 88 62.21 -2.90 19.62
N PHE A 89 63.13 -3.44 20.39
CA PHE A 89 63.07 -4.65 21.18
C PHE A 89 63.07 -4.20 22.63
N GLU A 90 61.92 -4.20 23.32
CA GLU A 90 61.91 -3.91 24.76
C GLU A 90 61.10 -4.94 25.56
N LYS A 91 61.87 -5.91 26.06
CA LYS A 91 62.03 -6.14 27.50
C LYS A 91 60.77 -6.47 28.28
N CYS A 92 60.51 -7.78 28.32
CA CYS A 92 59.84 -8.46 29.42
C CYS A 92 60.44 -8.00 30.76
N THR A 93 59.67 -7.21 31.51
CA THR A 93 59.93 -6.94 32.92
C THR A 93 58.90 -7.72 33.71
N SER A 94 59.44 -8.64 34.51
CA SER A 94 58.78 -9.34 35.59
C SER A 94 58.16 -8.31 36.52
N ASP A 95 56.83 -8.34 36.67
CA ASP A 95 56.18 -7.70 37.79
C ASP A 95 55.30 -8.72 38.52
N LYS A 96 55.60 -8.80 39.81
CA LYS A 96 55.04 -9.70 40.79
C LYS A 96 53.60 -9.27 41.05
N VAL A 97 52.68 -10.22 41.02
CA VAL A 97 51.36 -10.02 41.63
C VAL A 97 51.19 -11.12 42.66
N ASP A 98 50.97 -10.65 43.87
CA ASP A 98 51.06 -11.37 45.12
C ASP A 98 50.08 -12.56 45.22
N GLU A 99 50.61 -13.64 45.78
CA GLU A 99 49.87 -14.79 46.28
C GLU A 99 49.02 -14.38 47.49
N ASP A 100 47.77 -13.97 47.24
CA ASP A 100 46.73 -14.04 48.27
C ASP A 100 46.10 -15.44 48.23
N HIS A 101 46.69 -16.34 49.02
CA HIS A 101 46.12 -17.64 49.39
C HIS A 101 44.76 -17.45 50.07
N VAL A 102 43.69 -17.38 49.26
CA VAL A 102 42.33 -17.58 49.75
C VAL A 102 42.21 -19.05 50.10
N SER A 103 42.11 -19.30 51.41
CA SER A 103 41.95 -20.58 52.07
C SER A 103 41.03 -21.54 51.28
N SER A 104 41.64 -22.51 50.59
CA SER A 104 40.93 -23.48 49.72
C SER A 104 40.12 -24.53 50.49
N SER A 105 39.90 -24.36 51.79
CA SER A 105 39.16 -25.34 52.59
C SER A 105 37.63 -25.25 52.45
N TYR A 106 37.09 -24.13 51.94
CA TYR A 106 35.63 -23.96 51.76
C TYR A 106 35.17 -24.21 50.31
N VAL A 107 36.02 -23.92 49.32
CA VAL A 107 35.72 -24.16 47.88
C VAL A 107 35.70 -25.66 47.55
N HIS A 108 36.47 -26.47 48.30
CA HIS A 108 36.46 -27.93 48.12
C HIS A 108 35.21 -28.64 48.65
N ALA A 109 34.35 -28.01 49.45
CA ALA A 109 33.11 -28.64 49.91
C ALA A 109 32.02 -28.61 48.82
N GLU A 110 31.88 -27.49 48.11
CA GLU A 110 30.99 -27.36 46.96
C GLU A 110 31.52 -28.12 45.74
N GLU A 111 32.84 -28.11 45.50
CA GLU A 111 33.43 -28.94 44.44
C GLU A 111 33.27 -30.43 44.74
N ARG A 112 33.37 -30.88 46.00
CA ARG A 112 33.13 -32.30 46.34
C ARG A 112 31.67 -32.69 46.16
N SER A 113 30.74 -31.84 46.57
CA SER A 113 29.30 -32.07 46.34
C SER A 113 28.97 -32.11 44.85
N TRP A 114 29.59 -31.25 44.04
CA TRP A 114 29.39 -31.24 42.60
C TRP A 114 30.07 -32.43 41.91
N LEU A 115 31.27 -32.81 42.35
CA LEU A 115 31.98 -33.99 41.84
C LEU A 115 31.25 -35.29 42.23
N GLU A 116 30.76 -35.39 43.46
CA GLU A 116 29.96 -36.52 43.91
C GLU A 116 28.63 -36.59 43.14
N HIS A 117 27.98 -35.45 42.88
CA HIS A 117 26.80 -35.40 42.01
C HIS A 117 27.11 -35.77 40.55
N LEU A 118 28.28 -35.40 40.02
CA LEU A 118 28.71 -35.80 38.68
C LEU A 118 28.96 -37.31 38.61
N PHE A 119 29.57 -37.90 39.66
CA PHE A 119 29.80 -39.34 39.73
C PHE A 119 28.51 -40.14 39.96
N ASP A 120 27.55 -39.65 40.73
CA ASP A 120 26.22 -40.28 40.89
C ASP A 120 25.42 -40.23 39.59
N VAL A 121 25.43 -39.09 38.88
CA VAL A 121 24.74 -38.95 37.57
C VAL A 121 25.36 -39.85 36.52
N MET A 122 26.67 -40.07 36.55
CA MET A 122 27.33 -41.03 35.66
C MET A 122 27.09 -42.49 36.09
N ALA A 123 27.07 -42.78 37.39
CA ALA A 123 26.79 -44.12 37.89
C ALA A 123 25.33 -44.55 37.65
N GLU A 124 24.37 -43.62 37.68
CA GLU A 124 22.97 -43.90 37.31
C GLU A 124 22.75 -44.07 35.80
N ASP A 125 23.66 -43.61 34.94
CA ASP A 125 23.58 -43.75 33.46
C ASP A 125 24.44 -44.92 32.91
N ASP A 126 25.26 -45.55 33.77
CA ASP A 126 26.18 -46.63 33.39
C ASP A 126 25.59 -48.05 33.48
N GLU A 127 24.34 -48.23 33.94
CA GLU A 127 23.69 -49.56 33.93
C GLU A 127 23.38 -50.07 32.51
N ASP A 128 23.39 -49.21 31.48
CA ASP A 128 23.24 -49.59 30.07
C ASP A 128 24.54 -49.49 29.25
N PHE A 129 25.60 -48.86 29.77
CA PHE A 129 26.85 -48.66 29.00
C PHE A 129 27.72 -49.91 28.92
N SER A 130 27.72 -50.76 29.96
CA SER A 130 28.53 -52.00 29.98
C SER A 130 27.88 -53.19 29.26
N SER A 131 26.64 -53.03 28.75
CA SER A 131 25.96 -54.01 27.90
C SER A 131 26.10 -53.73 26.40
N MET A 132 26.78 -52.64 26.01
CA MET A 132 27.23 -52.48 24.63
C MET A 132 28.46 -53.36 24.47
N SER A 133 28.17 -54.62 24.16
CA SER A 133 29.12 -55.63 23.75
C SER A 133 30.27 -55.01 22.96
N TYR A 134 31.47 -55.51 23.22
CA TYR A 134 32.56 -55.56 22.24
C TYR A 134 32.12 -56.42 21.03
N ALA A 135 30.99 -56.09 20.42
CA ALA A 135 30.72 -56.39 19.05
C ALA A 135 31.80 -55.64 18.28
N GLU A 136 32.78 -56.42 17.88
CA GLU A 136 33.56 -56.36 16.65
C GLU A 136 32.75 -55.75 15.49
N ASP A 137 32.39 -54.48 15.61
CA ASP A 137 31.93 -53.63 14.55
C ASP A 137 33.01 -52.56 14.41
N SER A 138 34.06 -52.96 13.71
CA SER A 138 34.92 -52.02 12.99
C SER A 138 34.08 -51.35 11.90
N SER A 139 32.97 -50.72 12.25
CA SER A 139 32.37 -49.64 11.49
C SER A 139 33.29 -48.44 11.66
N TYR A 140 34.49 -48.56 11.08
CA TYR A 140 35.16 -47.41 10.51
C TYR A 140 34.07 -46.73 9.72
N VAL A 141 33.57 -45.61 10.24
CA VAL A 141 32.40 -44.92 9.71
C VAL A 141 32.70 -44.74 8.23
N ALA A 142 31.99 -45.49 7.39
CA ALA A 142 32.14 -45.44 5.94
C ALA A 142 31.54 -44.13 5.43
N THR A 143 31.97 -43.00 5.98
CA THR A 143 32.11 -41.77 5.23
C THR A 143 33.05 -42.17 4.11
N GLY A 144 32.59 -42.28 2.86
CA GLY A 144 33.34 -42.77 1.70
C GLY A 144 34.58 -41.95 1.37
N ILE A 145 35.49 -41.84 2.32
CA ILE A 145 36.77 -41.15 2.34
C ILE A 145 37.82 -42.05 1.68
N ASP A 146 37.67 -43.38 1.81
CA ASP A 146 38.58 -44.39 1.23
C ASP A 146 38.38 -44.54 -0.29
N ASP A 147 37.20 -44.19 -0.80
CA ASP A 147 36.87 -44.17 -2.23
C ASP A 147 37.16 -42.81 -2.91
N MET A 148 37.62 -41.80 -2.15
CA MET A 148 37.92 -40.47 -2.69
C MET A 148 39.30 -40.44 -3.32
N SER A 149 39.42 -39.74 -4.46
CA SER A 149 40.72 -39.47 -5.05
C SER A 149 41.59 -38.67 -4.05
N GLU A 150 42.92 -38.81 -4.13
CA GLU A 150 43.84 -38.08 -3.24
C GLU A 150 43.61 -36.56 -3.28
N GLU A 151 43.17 -36.02 -4.43
CA GLU A 151 42.82 -34.61 -4.59
C GLU A 151 41.53 -34.25 -3.85
N ASP A 152 40.51 -35.10 -3.93
CA ASP A 152 39.25 -34.93 -3.20
C ASP A 152 39.45 -35.05 -1.68
N TYR A 153 40.31 -35.97 -1.25
CA TYR A 153 40.70 -36.10 0.16
C TYR A 153 41.43 -34.84 0.65
N ALA A 154 42.40 -34.33 -0.12
CA ALA A 154 43.12 -33.11 0.22
C ALA A 154 42.19 -31.89 0.29
N ASN A 155 41.18 -31.82 -0.59
CA ASN A 155 40.15 -30.78 -0.56
C ASN A 155 39.21 -30.95 0.64
N TYR A 156 38.83 -32.18 0.99
CA TYR A 156 38.02 -32.49 2.15
C TYR A 156 38.70 -32.08 3.46
N ILE A 157 39.99 -32.42 3.63
CA ILE A 157 40.78 -32.01 4.80
C ILE A 157 40.97 -30.48 4.84
N ARG A 158 41.27 -29.84 3.69
CA ARG A 158 41.35 -28.37 3.61
C ARG A 158 40.03 -27.70 4.02
N ARG A 159 38.90 -28.22 3.53
CA ARG A 159 37.57 -27.71 3.89
C ARG A 159 37.27 -27.94 5.37
N GLY A 160 37.56 -29.11 5.92
CA GLY A 160 37.35 -29.42 7.34
C GLY A 160 38.23 -28.58 8.27
N MET A 161 39.48 -28.32 7.89
CA MET A 161 40.37 -27.43 8.64
C MET A 161 39.92 -25.96 8.52
N TYR A 162 39.48 -25.54 7.34
CA TYR A 162 38.93 -24.21 7.12
C TYR A 162 37.65 -23.99 7.94
N GLU A 163 36.73 -24.95 7.91
CA GLU A 163 35.49 -24.94 8.71
C GLU A 163 35.76 -24.88 10.21
N LYS A 164 36.78 -25.59 10.72
CA LYS A 164 37.18 -25.52 12.13
C LYS A 164 37.83 -24.18 12.49
N GLN A 165 38.67 -23.62 11.63
CA GLN A 165 39.31 -22.32 11.86
C GLN A 165 38.34 -21.14 11.73
N HIS A 166 37.38 -21.23 10.82
CA HIS A 166 36.44 -20.17 10.48
C HIS A 166 35.03 -20.47 11.00
N GLU A 167 34.89 -21.42 11.94
CA GLU A 167 33.60 -21.83 12.49
C GLU A 167 32.83 -20.62 13.06
N GLN A 168 33.55 -19.75 13.75
CA GLN A 168 33.01 -18.53 14.34
C GLN A 168 32.53 -17.55 13.27
N GLU A 169 33.28 -17.40 12.17
CA GLU A 169 32.92 -16.54 11.04
C GLU A 169 31.72 -17.09 10.26
N LEU A 170 31.70 -18.40 9.98
CA LEU A 170 30.57 -19.08 9.32
C LEU A 170 29.29 -18.98 10.15
N ARG A 171 29.41 -19.14 11.48
CA ARG A 171 28.28 -19.00 12.41
C ARG A 171 27.76 -17.57 12.44
N GLU A 172 28.66 -16.58 12.39
CA GLU A 172 28.27 -15.18 12.33
C GLU A 172 27.60 -14.84 10.99
N GLN A 173 28.15 -15.32 9.88
CA GLN A 173 27.59 -15.14 8.54
C GLN A 173 26.19 -15.72 8.45
N ARG A 174 25.97 -16.97 8.88
CA ARG A 174 24.63 -17.60 8.93
C ARG A 174 23.65 -16.78 9.78
N LYS A 175 24.09 -16.24 10.92
CA LYS A 175 23.26 -15.40 11.79
C LYS A 175 22.92 -14.05 11.13
N ARG A 176 23.84 -13.46 10.35
CA ARG A 176 23.61 -12.23 9.59
C ARG A 176 22.62 -12.48 8.45
N GLU A 177 22.77 -13.57 7.70
CA GLU A 177 21.87 -13.96 6.62
C GLU A 177 20.45 -14.26 7.14
N GLU A 178 20.32 -14.98 8.26
CA GLU A 178 19.02 -15.25 8.87
C GLU A 178 18.33 -13.96 9.33
N LYS A 179 19.09 -13.02 9.93
CA LYS A 179 18.56 -11.70 10.31
C LYS A 179 18.12 -10.88 9.10
N LEU A 180 18.88 -10.92 8.01
CA LEU A 180 18.52 -10.23 6.77
C LEU A 180 17.25 -10.83 6.18
N ARG A 181 17.18 -12.17 6.11
CA ARG A 181 15.99 -12.88 5.62
C ARG A 181 14.75 -12.55 6.45
N LYS A 182 14.86 -12.55 7.78
CA LYS A 182 13.75 -12.14 8.68
C LYS A 182 13.32 -10.70 8.44
N ARG A 183 14.27 -9.76 8.32
CA ARG A 183 13.96 -8.35 8.01
C ARG A 183 13.27 -8.19 6.66
N ASP A 184 13.71 -8.94 5.65
CA ASP A 184 13.11 -8.87 4.31
C ASP A 184 11.72 -9.51 4.28
N GLU A 185 11.50 -10.62 4.98
CA GLU A 185 10.18 -11.21 5.19
C GLU A 185 9.23 -10.26 5.93
N GLU A 186 9.70 -9.58 6.98
CA GLU A 186 8.93 -8.58 7.72
C GLU A 186 8.58 -7.37 6.84
N LYS A 187 9.54 -6.85 6.07
CA LYS A 187 9.30 -5.78 5.10
C LYS A 187 8.29 -6.19 4.04
N ARG A 188 8.38 -7.41 3.49
CA ARG A 188 7.41 -7.95 2.54
C ARG A 188 6.02 -8.00 3.16
N LYS A 189 5.88 -8.59 4.35
CA LYS A 189 4.61 -8.63 5.09
C LYS A 189 4.05 -7.23 5.37
N MET A 190 4.90 -6.25 5.68
CA MET A 190 4.48 -4.88 5.91
C MET A 190 3.97 -4.22 4.61
N MET A 191 4.70 -4.39 3.52
CA MET A 191 4.30 -3.88 2.20
C MET A 191 3.01 -4.52 1.71
N ASP A 192 2.83 -5.82 1.90
CA ASP A 192 1.62 -6.53 1.51
C ASP A 192 0.41 -6.06 2.34
N LYS A 193 0.60 -5.81 3.64
CA LYS A 193 -0.43 -5.21 4.50
C LYS A 193 -0.83 -3.82 4.04
N LEU A 194 0.14 -2.96 3.72
CA LEU A 194 -0.13 -1.61 3.23
C LEU A 194 -0.88 -1.62 1.90
N LYS A 195 -0.47 -2.47 0.95
CA LYS A 195 -1.17 -2.64 -0.33
C LYS A 195 -2.60 -3.14 -0.14
N ALA A 196 -2.81 -4.14 0.72
CA ALA A 196 -4.14 -4.65 1.02
C ALA A 196 -5.04 -3.58 1.68
N GLU A 197 -4.48 -2.74 2.55
CA GLU A 197 -5.20 -1.64 3.17
C GLU A 197 -5.59 -0.55 2.16
N GLU A 198 -4.67 -0.16 1.27
CA GLU A 198 -4.95 0.78 0.17
C GLU A 198 -6.02 0.25 -0.79
N GLU A 199 -5.93 -1.03 -1.17
CA GLU A 199 -6.92 -1.67 -2.03
C GLU A 199 -8.30 -1.69 -1.37
N MET A 200 -8.38 -2.06 -0.10
CA MET A 200 -9.64 -2.03 0.65
C MET A 200 -10.20 -0.61 0.76
N ARG A 201 -9.35 0.40 0.96
CA ARG A 201 -9.77 1.80 1.01
C ARG A 201 -10.33 2.24 -0.35
N LEU A 202 -9.63 1.95 -1.44
CA LEU A 202 -10.08 2.30 -2.79
C LEU A 202 -11.41 1.63 -3.14
N LYS A 203 -11.56 0.34 -2.79
CA LYS A 203 -12.81 -0.40 -2.98
C LYS A 203 -13.98 0.23 -2.22
N ARG A 204 -13.78 0.63 -0.96
CA ARG A 204 -14.82 1.32 -0.17
C ARG A 204 -15.18 2.68 -0.76
N GLU A 205 -14.21 3.44 -1.25
CA GLU A 205 -14.47 4.72 -1.91
C GLU A 205 -15.26 4.54 -3.21
N GLN A 206 -14.94 3.53 -4.02
CA GLN A 206 -15.67 3.19 -5.24
C GLN A 206 -17.11 2.76 -4.94
N GLU A 207 -17.31 1.89 -3.95
CA GLU A 207 -18.64 1.46 -3.52
C GLU A 207 -19.48 2.64 -3.02
N LYS A 208 -18.90 3.52 -2.20
CA LYS A 208 -19.57 4.73 -1.74
C LYS A 208 -19.97 5.64 -2.89
N LYS A 209 -19.08 5.84 -3.88
CA LYS A 209 -19.39 6.62 -5.09
C LYS A 209 -20.49 5.95 -5.92
N ALA A 210 -20.46 4.63 -6.09
CA ALA A 210 -21.49 3.90 -6.81
C ALA A 210 -22.86 4.03 -6.13
N ARG A 211 -22.89 3.88 -4.80
CA ARG A 211 -24.10 4.07 -4.01
C ARG A 211 -24.67 5.49 -4.14
N LEU A 212 -23.80 6.50 -4.01
CA LEU A 212 -24.22 7.90 -4.16
C LEU A 212 -24.80 8.18 -5.56
N ARG A 213 -24.17 7.63 -6.61
CA ARG A 213 -24.70 7.74 -7.99
C ARG A 213 -26.09 7.11 -8.11
N HIS A 214 -26.30 5.93 -7.54
CA HIS A 214 -27.60 5.26 -7.56
C HIS A 214 -28.66 6.06 -6.79
N GLU A 215 -28.32 6.58 -5.60
CA GLU A 215 -29.21 7.44 -4.81
C GLU A 215 -29.57 8.73 -5.58
N ASN A 216 -28.59 9.40 -6.19
CA ASN A 216 -28.81 10.59 -7.00
C ASN A 216 -29.72 10.32 -8.21
N ARG A 217 -29.52 9.18 -8.88
CA ARG A 217 -30.37 8.74 -10.00
C ARG A 217 -31.81 8.48 -9.55
N ALA A 218 -32.01 7.84 -8.40
CA ALA A 218 -33.33 7.61 -7.84
C ALA A 218 -34.03 8.94 -7.49
N LEU A 219 -33.29 9.89 -6.88
CA LEU A 219 -33.79 11.23 -6.60
C LEU A 219 -34.20 11.97 -7.88
N TYR A 220 -33.41 11.87 -8.94
CA TYR A 220 -33.71 12.44 -10.25
C TYR A 220 -35.02 11.89 -10.83
N LEU A 221 -35.21 10.57 -10.82
CA LEU A 221 -36.44 9.94 -11.29
C LEU A 221 -37.66 10.33 -10.43
N ASN A 222 -37.48 10.45 -9.12
CA ASN A 222 -38.53 10.90 -8.21
C ASN A 222 -38.91 12.37 -8.44
N ARG A 223 -37.94 13.25 -8.74
CA ARG A 223 -38.24 14.63 -9.10
C ARG A 223 -39.02 14.70 -10.42
N TRP A 224 -38.68 13.87 -11.39
CA TRP A 224 -39.45 13.76 -12.64
C TRP A 224 -40.89 13.30 -12.42
N SER A 225 -41.11 12.29 -11.57
CA SER A 225 -42.47 11.82 -11.27
C SER A 225 -43.31 12.88 -10.57
N GLN A 226 -42.70 13.64 -9.66
CA GLN A 226 -43.37 14.79 -9.01
C GLN A 226 -43.64 15.95 -9.98
N PHE A 227 -42.71 16.20 -10.90
CA PHE A 227 -42.84 17.27 -11.90
C PHE A 227 -44.01 17.04 -12.85
N ASP A 228 -44.20 15.80 -13.32
CA ASP A 228 -45.30 15.44 -14.21
C ASP A 228 -46.69 15.55 -13.52
N VAL A 229 -46.77 15.40 -12.19
CA VAL A 229 -48.03 15.40 -11.43
C VAL A 229 -48.48 16.81 -10.96
N LYS A 230 -47.56 17.77 -10.79
CA LYS A 230 -47.84 19.12 -10.25
C LYS A 230 -48.62 20.03 -11.23
N GLY A 231 -49.77 19.59 -11.75
CA GLY A 231 -50.44 20.07 -12.96
C GLY A 231 -50.75 21.57 -13.13
N GLU A 232 -50.57 22.44 -12.13
CA GLU A 232 -50.99 23.85 -12.23
C GLU A 232 -50.02 24.86 -11.58
N SER A 233 -48.98 24.42 -10.86
CA SER A 233 -48.05 25.36 -10.23
C SER A 233 -47.13 26.02 -11.27
N PRO A 234 -46.78 27.31 -11.09
CA PRO A 234 -45.77 27.96 -11.91
C PRO A 234 -44.46 27.18 -11.82
N ILE A 235 -43.78 27.00 -12.96
CA ILE A 235 -42.53 26.25 -13.03
C ILE A 235 -41.38 27.26 -13.04
N GLU A 236 -40.48 27.15 -12.07
CA GLU A 236 -39.22 27.86 -12.09
C GLU A 236 -38.08 27.01 -12.69
N PHE A 237 -36.98 27.68 -13.07
CA PHE A 237 -35.80 27.00 -13.61
C PHE A 237 -35.20 25.98 -12.62
N ALA A 238 -35.34 26.22 -11.31
CA ALA A 238 -34.82 25.34 -10.26
C ALA A 238 -35.71 24.11 -10.00
N ASP A 239 -37.00 24.15 -10.38
CA ASP A 239 -37.93 23.04 -10.19
C ASP A 239 -37.71 21.92 -11.21
N ILE A 240 -37.01 22.22 -12.29
CA ILE A 240 -36.76 21.28 -13.38
C ILE A 240 -35.69 20.27 -12.92
N PRO A 241 -35.97 18.96 -12.99
CA PRO A 241 -34.98 17.93 -12.70
C PRO A 241 -33.94 17.86 -13.83
N TRP A 242 -32.88 18.65 -13.70
CA TRP A 242 -31.73 18.62 -14.59
C TRP A 242 -30.87 17.37 -14.33
N PRO A 243 -30.24 16.80 -15.38
CA PRO A 243 -29.35 15.64 -15.24
C PRO A 243 -27.94 16.02 -14.75
N VAL A 244 -27.66 17.32 -14.55
CA VAL A 244 -26.37 17.82 -14.09
C VAL A 244 -26.63 18.92 -13.06
N ASP A 245 -25.90 18.92 -11.95
CA ASP A 245 -26.00 19.94 -10.91
C ASP A 245 -25.49 21.31 -11.43
N ASP A 246 -24.37 21.29 -12.16
CA ASP A 246 -23.76 22.47 -12.79
C ASP A 246 -24.31 22.73 -14.19
N ILE A 247 -25.51 23.30 -14.27
CA ILE A 247 -26.19 23.62 -15.53
C ILE A 247 -25.43 24.68 -16.35
N ILE A 248 -24.51 25.42 -15.72
CA ILE A 248 -23.66 26.43 -16.38
C ILE A 248 -22.58 25.77 -17.23
N HIS A 249 -22.06 24.61 -16.79
CA HIS A 249 -20.98 23.89 -17.46
C HIS A 249 -21.48 22.55 -17.97
N LEU A 250 -22.44 22.62 -18.89
CA LEU A 250 -23.01 21.45 -19.51
C LEU A 250 -21.99 20.81 -20.45
N THR A 251 -21.36 19.72 -20.00
CA THR A 251 -20.41 18.95 -20.79
C THR A 251 -21.02 17.60 -21.12
N ARG A 252 -20.77 17.09 -22.33
CA ARG A 252 -21.23 15.75 -22.73
C ARG A 252 -20.87 14.69 -21.70
N LYS A 253 -19.62 14.68 -21.23
CA LYS A 253 -19.10 13.73 -20.24
C LYS A 253 -19.91 13.75 -18.94
N ASN A 254 -20.37 14.91 -18.49
CA ASN A 254 -21.13 15.02 -17.23
C ASN A 254 -22.53 14.41 -17.39
N ILE A 255 -23.19 14.66 -18.52
CA ILE A 255 -24.49 14.05 -18.84
C ILE A 255 -24.33 12.54 -18.99
N GLU A 256 -23.29 12.10 -19.70
CA GLU A 256 -23.00 10.68 -19.89
C GLU A 256 -22.73 9.97 -18.56
N GLU A 257 -21.84 10.51 -17.73
CA GLU A 257 -21.49 9.94 -16.42
C GLU A 257 -22.72 9.85 -15.51
N PHE A 258 -23.59 10.88 -15.52
CA PHE A 258 -24.80 10.87 -14.72
C PHE A 258 -25.85 9.87 -15.24
N LEU A 259 -26.21 9.93 -16.53
CA LEU A 259 -27.29 9.11 -17.10
C LEU A 259 -26.91 7.62 -17.20
N LEU A 260 -25.64 7.33 -17.45
CA LEU A 260 -25.13 5.97 -17.60
C LEU A 260 -24.58 5.39 -16.31
N SER A 261 -24.63 6.16 -15.21
CA SER A 261 -24.20 5.66 -13.91
C SER A 261 -24.93 4.36 -13.52
N GLY A 262 -24.15 3.29 -13.34
CA GLY A 262 -24.63 1.99 -12.88
C GLY A 262 -25.34 1.14 -13.94
N ILE A 263 -25.21 1.47 -15.23
CA ILE A 263 -25.74 0.62 -16.32
C ILE A 263 -24.58 0.04 -17.10
N GLU A 264 -24.53 -1.29 -17.16
CA GLU A 264 -23.50 -2.04 -17.88
C GLU A 264 -24.00 -2.58 -19.23
N SER A 265 -25.32 -2.72 -19.40
CA SER A 265 -25.93 -3.27 -20.61
C SER A 265 -26.19 -2.20 -21.67
N ASP A 266 -25.63 -2.36 -22.87
CA ASP A 266 -25.85 -1.46 -24.00
C ASP A 266 -27.33 -1.29 -24.37
N SER A 267 -28.14 -2.34 -24.21
CA SER A 267 -29.58 -2.29 -24.44
C SER A 267 -30.28 -1.36 -23.45
N GLU A 268 -29.90 -1.44 -22.17
CA GLU A 268 -30.43 -0.59 -21.13
C GLU A 268 -29.98 0.86 -21.30
N ILE A 269 -28.71 1.08 -21.68
CA ILE A 269 -28.17 2.39 -22.01
C ILE A 269 -29.00 3.03 -23.13
N LYS A 270 -29.21 2.34 -24.25
CA LYS A 270 -30.05 2.83 -25.35
C LYS A 270 -31.48 3.15 -24.89
N SER A 271 -32.08 2.28 -24.08
CA SER A 271 -33.43 2.48 -23.55
C SER A 271 -33.53 3.72 -22.64
N THR A 272 -32.49 4.00 -21.86
CA THR A 272 -32.45 5.17 -20.97
C THR A 272 -32.24 6.44 -21.76
N LEU A 273 -31.27 6.47 -22.69
CA LEU A 273 -31.04 7.63 -23.54
C LEU A 273 -32.27 7.99 -24.37
N ARG A 274 -32.99 7.01 -24.94
CA ARG A 274 -34.26 7.28 -25.65
C ARG A 274 -35.34 7.86 -24.73
N ARG A 275 -35.45 7.38 -23.48
CA ARG A 275 -36.38 7.95 -22.50
C ARG A 275 -36.03 9.39 -22.16
N GLU A 276 -34.75 9.69 -21.96
CA GLU A 276 -34.28 11.03 -21.68
C GLU A 276 -34.42 11.96 -22.91
N GLN A 277 -34.18 11.45 -24.11
CA GLN A 277 -34.42 12.18 -25.37
C GLN A 277 -35.87 12.66 -25.46
N ILE A 278 -36.84 11.81 -25.14
CA ILE A 278 -38.27 12.18 -25.12
C ILE A 278 -38.57 13.20 -24.00
N ARG A 279 -37.89 13.11 -22.84
CA ARG A 279 -38.05 14.07 -21.73
C ARG A 279 -37.51 15.46 -22.06
N PHE A 280 -36.37 15.53 -22.74
CA PHE A 280 -35.72 16.78 -23.13
C PHE A 280 -36.05 17.19 -24.57
N HIS A 281 -37.05 16.60 -25.22
CA HIS A 281 -37.46 17.04 -26.54
C HIS A 281 -38.17 18.41 -26.44
N PRO A 282 -37.83 19.41 -27.27
CA PRO A 282 -38.43 20.75 -27.20
C PRO A 282 -39.95 20.73 -27.32
N ASP A 283 -40.52 19.79 -28.10
CA ASP A 283 -41.98 19.63 -28.22
C ASP A 283 -42.69 19.34 -26.89
N ARG A 284 -42.07 18.53 -26.02
CA ARG A 284 -42.63 18.26 -24.68
C ARG A 284 -42.71 19.54 -23.86
N TRP A 285 -41.73 20.43 -24.02
CA TRP A 285 -41.62 21.66 -23.26
C TRP A 285 -42.59 22.76 -23.70
N HIS A 286 -43.03 22.77 -24.97
CA HIS A 286 -44.10 23.66 -25.42
C HIS A 286 -45.41 23.47 -24.64
N ARG A 287 -45.65 22.30 -24.04
CA ARG A 287 -46.84 22.05 -23.19
C ARG A 287 -46.76 22.79 -21.86
N PHE A 288 -45.55 22.99 -21.34
CA PHE A 288 -45.30 23.71 -20.10
C PHE A 288 -45.17 25.21 -20.32
N ASP A 289 -45.28 25.69 -21.56
CA ASP A 289 -45.06 27.09 -21.87
C ASP A 289 -45.99 28.02 -21.07
N LYS A 290 -47.28 27.67 -20.94
CA LYS A 290 -48.25 28.48 -20.20
C LYS A 290 -47.98 28.55 -18.69
N ARG A 291 -47.16 27.64 -18.15
CA ARG A 291 -46.83 27.54 -16.73
C ARG A 291 -45.56 28.30 -16.34
N ILE A 292 -44.78 28.75 -17.31
CA ILE A 292 -43.56 29.53 -17.07
C ILE A 292 -43.93 31.02 -17.03
N PRO A 293 -43.78 31.73 -15.90
CA PRO A 293 -44.29 33.09 -15.75
C PRO A 293 -43.56 34.14 -16.61
N THR A 294 -42.26 33.93 -16.86
CA THR A 294 -41.38 34.94 -17.48
C THR A 294 -40.81 34.47 -18.81
N ASP A 295 -40.92 35.27 -19.87
CA ASP A 295 -40.35 34.93 -21.19
C ASP A 295 -38.83 34.78 -21.19
N LYS A 296 -38.12 35.51 -20.32
CA LYS A 296 -36.67 35.31 -20.10
C LYS A 296 -36.37 33.90 -19.58
N GLN A 297 -37.15 33.42 -18.62
CA GLN A 297 -37.00 32.06 -18.07
C GLN A 297 -37.37 31.01 -19.13
N ARG A 298 -38.46 31.24 -19.87
CA ARG A 298 -38.86 30.38 -21.00
C ARG A 298 -37.72 30.18 -21.99
N LYS A 299 -37.12 31.27 -22.48
CA LYS A 299 -35.98 31.20 -23.41
C LYS A 299 -34.80 30.47 -22.80
N LYS A 300 -34.48 30.73 -21.53
CA LYS A 300 -33.38 30.05 -20.82
C LYS A 300 -33.62 28.54 -20.74
N ILE A 301 -34.81 28.12 -20.31
CA ILE A 301 -35.21 26.70 -20.20
C ILE A 301 -35.13 26.03 -21.58
N MET A 302 -35.74 26.64 -22.60
CA MET A 302 -35.76 26.07 -23.95
C MET A 302 -34.36 25.92 -24.55
N ASN A 303 -33.47 26.90 -24.32
CA ASN A 303 -32.08 26.81 -24.75
C ASN A 303 -31.36 25.64 -24.06
N THR A 304 -31.47 25.53 -22.73
CA THR A 304 -30.84 24.44 -21.97
C THR A 304 -31.39 23.06 -22.34
N VAL A 305 -32.71 22.94 -22.54
CA VAL A 305 -33.36 21.71 -22.97
C VAL A 305 -32.86 21.31 -24.37
N THR A 306 -32.76 22.26 -25.29
CA THR A 306 -32.26 22.02 -26.65
C THR A 306 -30.80 21.58 -26.62
N GLU A 307 -29.98 22.19 -25.76
CA GLU A 307 -28.58 21.81 -25.59
C GLU A 307 -28.43 20.39 -25.04
N ILE A 308 -29.18 20.03 -23.98
CA ILE A 308 -29.23 18.67 -23.44
C ILE A 308 -29.70 17.68 -24.50
N SER A 309 -30.77 18.00 -25.23
CA SER A 309 -31.32 17.13 -26.29
C SER A 309 -30.28 16.85 -27.38
N ARG A 310 -29.53 17.87 -27.81
CA ARG A 310 -28.43 17.69 -28.77
C ARG A 310 -27.35 16.76 -28.21
N MET A 311 -26.92 16.96 -26.96
CA MET A 311 -25.91 16.10 -26.33
C MET A 311 -26.39 14.65 -26.21
N VAL A 312 -27.65 14.43 -25.80
CA VAL A 312 -28.25 13.10 -25.71
C VAL A 312 -28.36 12.44 -27.08
N ASN A 313 -28.73 13.18 -28.13
CA ASN A 313 -28.78 12.64 -29.49
C ASN A 313 -27.41 12.13 -29.95
N VAL A 314 -26.34 12.89 -29.71
CA VAL A 314 -25.01 12.40 -30.11
C VAL A 314 -24.59 11.17 -29.29
N LEU A 315 -24.94 11.11 -28.00
CA LEU A 315 -24.70 9.90 -27.18
C LEU A 315 -25.47 8.67 -27.69
N ILE A 316 -26.65 8.88 -28.29
CA ILE A 316 -27.41 7.80 -28.94
C ILE A 316 -26.72 7.37 -30.23
N GLU A 317 -26.31 8.33 -31.07
CA GLU A 317 -25.64 8.07 -32.35
C GLU A 317 -24.30 7.34 -32.20
N GLU A 318 -23.51 7.66 -31.17
CA GLU A 318 -22.24 6.98 -30.90
C GLU A 318 -22.41 5.52 -30.49
N ARG A 319 -23.61 5.14 -30.05
CA ARG A 319 -23.92 3.79 -29.55
C ARG A 319 -24.83 3.01 -30.49
N THR A 320 -25.38 3.62 -31.53
CA THR A 320 -26.12 2.94 -32.62
C THR A 320 -25.15 2.35 -33.62
#